data_AF-A0A8S3HYQ1-F1
#
_entry.id   AF-A0A8S3HYQ1-F1
#
_cell.length_a   1.000
_cell.length_b   1.000
_cell.length_c   1.000
_cell.angle_alpha   90.00
_cell.angle_beta   90.00
_cell.angle_gamma   90.00
#
_symmetry.space_group_name_H-M   'P 1'
#
loop_
_entity.id
_entity.type
_entity.pdbx_description
1 polymer ?
#
loop_
_entity_poly.entity_id
_entity_poly.type
_entity_poly.pdbx_seq_one_letter_code
_entity_poly.pdbx_strand_id
1 'polypeptide(L)'
;GKPVIGHNIHMDLLHIINQFFTPIPWSYEEYKSIAKSLFPKLIDTKTVASTSIFQSIITNTALNAVYRTIREPLFPACRFETADNFRYAVGEHEHTAGYDATCTAVCMTKMMAYIADKSEFKQNPIEHPLFEKFTGKQVEYII
;
A
#
# COMPACT_ATOMS: atom_id res chain seq x y z
N GLY A 1 6.00 8.44 -12.78
CA GLY A 1 6.13 6.99 -12.55
C GLY A 1 4.79 6.40 -12.14
N LYS A 2 4.63 5.07 -12.25
CA LYS A 2 3.50 4.34 -11.66
C LYS A 2 3.62 4.34 -10.12
N PRO A 3 2.52 4.19 -9.36
CA PRO A 3 2.58 4.13 -7.91
C PRO A 3 3.28 2.85 -7.41
N VAL A 4 4.03 2.98 -6.33
CA VAL A 4 4.61 1.89 -5.55
C VAL A 4 3.83 1.76 -4.26
N ILE A 5 3.31 0.56 -4.00
CA ILE A 5 2.43 0.28 -2.87
C ILE A 5 3.15 -0.71 -1.95
N GLY A 6 3.22 -0.40 -0.67
CA GLY A 6 3.76 -1.27 0.36
C GLY A 6 2.90 -1.34 1.61
N HIS A 7 3.35 -2.10 2.58
CA HIS A 7 2.72 -2.18 3.89
C HIS A 7 3.80 -2.05 4.96
N ASN A 8 3.78 -0.97 5.74
CA ASN A 8 4.86 -0.64 6.66
C ASN A 8 6.23 -0.54 5.96
N ILE A 9 6.26 0.16 4.83
CA ILE A 9 7.30 0.03 3.78
C ILE A 9 8.62 0.76 4.11
N HIS A 10 8.72 1.42 5.26
CA HIS A 10 9.87 2.26 5.60
C HIS A 10 11.21 1.50 5.56
N MET A 11 11.26 0.31 6.19
CA MET A 11 12.47 -0.51 6.21
C MET A 11 12.79 -1.09 4.83
N ASP A 12 11.78 -1.43 4.03
CA ASP A 12 11.98 -1.88 2.65
C ASP A 12 12.67 -0.78 1.82
N LEU A 13 12.24 0.48 1.97
CA LEU A 13 12.85 1.61 1.27
C LEU A 13 14.29 1.85 1.70
N LEU A 14 14.58 1.79 3.00
CA LEU A 14 15.95 1.91 3.50
C LEU A 14 16.85 0.85 2.85
N HIS A 15 16.42 -0.41 2.85
CA HIS A 15 17.21 -1.49 2.26
C HIS A 15 17.35 -1.34 0.75
N ILE A 16 16.27 -1.02 0.03
CA ILE A 16 16.30 -0.83 -1.42
C ILE A 16 17.24 0.32 -1.80
N ILE A 17 17.13 1.47 -1.12
CA ILE A 17 17.98 2.64 -1.38
C ILE A 17 19.44 2.30 -1.11
N ASN A 18 19.74 1.72 0.07
CA ASN A 18 21.09 1.39 0.48
C ASN A 18 21.77 0.35 -0.44
N GLN A 19 21.01 -0.64 -0.90
CA GLN A 19 21.56 -1.76 -1.67
C GLN A 19 21.66 -1.47 -3.17
N PHE A 20 20.73 -0.69 -3.73
CA PHE A 20 20.59 -0.56 -5.18
C PHE A 20 20.84 0.84 -5.73
N PHE A 21 20.89 1.88 -4.88
CA PHE A 21 21.01 3.27 -5.35
C PHE A 21 22.19 4.01 -4.74
N THR A 22 22.19 4.18 -3.41
CA THR A 22 23.20 4.98 -2.70
C THR A 22 23.20 4.62 -1.21
N PRO A 23 24.35 4.72 -0.51
CA PRO A 23 24.36 4.60 0.95
C PRO A 23 23.33 5.54 1.59
N ILE A 24 22.70 5.07 2.67
CA ILE A 24 21.74 5.89 3.43
C ILE A 24 22.45 7.13 3.99
N PRO A 25 21.92 8.35 3.74
CA PRO A 25 22.52 9.56 4.26
C PRO A 25 22.32 9.66 5.77
N TRP A 26 23.18 10.45 6.42
CA TRP A 26 23.05 10.74 7.85
C TRP A 26 21.86 11.65 8.17
N SER A 27 21.45 12.49 7.21
CA SER A 27 20.33 13.40 7.37
C SER A 27 19.03 12.74 6.96
N TYR A 28 18.05 12.78 7.87
CA TYR A 28 16.69 12.33 7.60
C TYR A 28 16.02 13.11 6.45
N GLU A 29 16.27 14.42 6.35
CA GLU A 29 15.75 15.24 5.25
C GLU A 29 16.36 14.87 3.90
N GLU A 30 17.64 14.50 3.90
CA GLU A 30 18.31 14.03 2.70
C GLU A 30 17.78 12.65 2.28
N TYR A 31 17.57 11.75 3.24
CA TYR A 31 16.93 10.46 2.99
C TYR A 31 15.53 10.64 2.39
N LYS A 32 14.71 11.53 2.94
CA LYS A 32 13.41 11.90 2.36
C LYS A 32 13.52 12.39 0.93
N SER A 33 14.46 13.29 0.65
CA SER A 33 14.66 13.84 -0.68
C SER A 33 14.99 12.74 -1.69
N ILE A 34 15.90 11.83 -1.32
CA ILE A 34 16.27 10.65 -2.13
C ILE A 34 15.06 9.73 -2.33
N ALA A 35 14.36 9.36 -1.26
CA ALA A 35 13.20 8.48 -1.33
C ALA A 35 12.07 9.07 -2.21
N LYS A 36 11.78 10.37 -2.08
CA LYS A 36 10.80 11.09 -2.93
C LYS A 36 11.23 11.12 -4.40
N SER A 37 12.52 11.31 -4.65
CA SER A 37 13.07 11.33 -6.01
C SER A 37 12.95 9.96 -6.69
N LEU A 38 13.28 8.89 -5.97
CA LEU A 38 13.25 7.52 -6.48
C LEU A 38 11.82 6.96 -6.58
N PHE A 39 10.96 7.25 -5.59
CA PHE A 39 9.61 6.71 -5.46
C PHE A 39 8.58 7.85 -5.31
N PRO A 40 8.33 8.64 -6.37
CA PRO A 40 7.51 9.85 -6.28
C PRO A 40 6.05 9.60 -5.93
N LYS A 41 5.54 8.38 -6.18
CA LYS A 41 4.18 7.96 -5.85
C LYS A 41 4.22 6.74 -4.95
N LEU A 42 4.62 6.94 -3.70
CA LEU A 42 4.68 5.89 -2.67
C LEU A 42 3.39 5.89 -1.82
N ILE A 43 2.86 4.70 -1.54
CA ILE A 43 1.70 4.50 -0.66
C ILE A 43 1.97 3.38 0.33
N ASP A 44 1.76 3.66 1.62
CA ASP A 44 1.79 2.69 2.70
C ASP A 44 0.37 2.32 3.13
N THR A 45 -0.02 1.08 2.86
CA THR A 45 -1.34 0.54 3.20
C THR A 45 -1.61 0.47 4.70
N LYS A 46 -0.58 0.32 5.55
CA LYS A 46 -0.75 0.35 7.01
C LYS A 46 -1.23 1.73 7.46
N THR A 47 -0.67 2.77 6.87
CA THR A 47 -1.07 4.14 7.17
C THR A 47 -2.43 4.47 6.56
N VAL A 48 -2.73 3.98 5.34
CA VAL A 48 -4.09 4.10 4.78
C VAL A 48 -5.12 3.47 5.73
N ALA A 49 -4.87 2.25 6.20
CA ALA A 49 -5.73 1.53 7.14
C ALA A 49 -5.86 2.23 8.49
N SER A 50 -4.90 3.09 8.87
CA SER A 50 -4.91 3.86 10.13
C SER A 50 -5.62 5.22 10.00
N THR A 51 -6.14 5.58 8.82
CA THR A 51 -6.83 6.85 8.62
C THR A 51 -8.19 6.87 9.32
N SER A 52 -8.72 8.07 9.57
CA SER A 52 -10.05 8.25 10.17
C SER A 52 -11.19 7.62 9.36
N ILE A 53 -10.96 7.32 8.08
CA ILE A 53 -11.91 6.61 7.20
C ILE A 53 -12.08 5.17 7.66
N PHE A 54 -11.01 4.52 8.12
CA PHE A 54 -10.99 3.10 8.44
C PHE A 54 -10.84 2.81 9.94
N GLN A 55 -10.49 3.80 10.77
CA GLN A 55 -10.19 3.58 12.20
C GLN A 55 -11.31 2.89 13.00
N SER A 56 -12.58 3.02 12.59
CA SER A 56 -13.72 2.35 13.23
C SER A 56 -13.99 0.93 12.72
N ILE A 57 -13.34 0.55 11.61
CA ILE A 57 -13.52 -0.73 10.91
C ILE A 57 -12.29 -1.62 11.09
N ILE A 58 -11.10 -1.03 10.95
CA ILE A 58 -9.80 -1.70 11.02
C ILE A 58 -9.12 -1.30 12.33
N THR A 59 -9.20 -2.17 13.34
CA THR A 59 -8.61 -1.94 14.67
C THR A 59 -7.19 -2.49 14.81
N ASN A 60 -6.80 -3.43 13.95
CA ASN A 60 -5.45 -3.98 13.88
C ASN A 60 -4.89 -3.80 12.47
N THR A 61 -3.80 -3.04 12.36
CA THR A 61 -3.20 -2.67 11.08
C THR A 61 -2.01 -3.55 10.69
N ALA A 62 -1.85 -4.73 11.29
CA ALA A 62 -0.94 -5.76 10.77
C ALA A 62 -1.49 -6.31 9.44
N LEU A 63 -0.63 -6.57 8.46
CA LEU A 63 -1.04 -6.96 7.10
C LEU A 63 -2.08 -8.08 7.08
N ASN A 64 -1.82 -9.17 7.81
CA ASN A 64 -2.74 -10.30 7.90
C ASN A 64 -4.08 -9.94 8.53
N ALA A 65 -4.10 -9.03 9.50
CA ALA A 65 -5.34 -8.58 10.13
C ALA A 65 -6.13 -7.70 9.15
N VAL A 66 -5.49 -6.72 8.52
CA VAL A 66 -6.10 -5.87 7.48
C VAL A 66 -6.65 -6.75 6.35
N TYR A 67 -5.86 -7.69 5.85
CA TYR A 67 -6.22 -8.61 4.77
C TYR A 67 -7.45 -9.48 5.10
N ARG A 68 -7.62 -9.88 6.37
CA ARG A 68 -8.83 -10.58 6.83
C ARG A 68 -10.03 -9.63 6.86
N THR A 69 -9.91 -8.47 7.50
CA THR A 69 -10.99 -7.49 7.64
C THR A 69 -11.50 -6.99 6.29
N ILE A 70 -10.60 -6.65 5.36
CA ILE A 70 -10.99 -6.16 4.02
C ILE A 70 -11.71 -7.21 3.19
N ARG A 71 -11.70 -8.50 3.56
CA ARG A 71 -12.43 -9.58 2.87
C ARG A 71 -13.84 -9.77 3.39
N GLU A 72 -14.24 -9.07 4.45
CA GLU A 72 -15.60 -9.10 4.98
C GLU A 72 -16.61 -8.39 4.04
N PRO A 73 -17.92 -8.67 4.18
CA PRO A 73 -18.96 -8.16 3.26
C PRO A 73 -19.08 -6.63 3.20
N LEU A 74 -18.54 -5.91 4.20
CA LEU A 74 -18.55 -4.44 4.22
C LEU A 74 -17.74 -3.84 3.06
N PHE A 75 -16.75 -4.57 2.54
CA PHE A 75 -15.89 -4.10 1.45
C PHE A 75 -16.36 -4.66 0.09
N PRO A 76 -16.35 -3.84 -0.99
CA PRO A 76 -16.79 -4.28 -2.30
C PRO A 76 -16.11 -5.56 -2.79
N ALA A 77 -16.82 -6.36 -3.58
CA ALA A 77 -16.23 -7.51 -4.25
C ALA A 77 -15.27 -7.02 -5.35
N CYS A 78 -14.03 -7.52 -5.34
CA CYS A 78 -13.04 -7.27 -6.38
C CYS A 78 -12.55 -8.60 -6.93
N ARG A 79 -12.45 -8.71 -8.26
CA ARG A 79 -11.91 -9.90 -8.93
C ARG A 79 -10.41 -9.68 -9.15
N PHE A 80 -9.62 -10.62 -8.64
CA PHE A 80 -8.17 -10.67 -8.86
C PHE A 80 -7.87 -11.88 -9.72
N GLU A 81 -7.19 -11.65 -10.84
CA GLU A 81 -6.82 -12.70 -11.78
C GLU A 81 -5.31 -12.79 -11.86
N THR A 82 -4.81 -14.01 -11.96
CA THR A 82 -3.42 -14.27 -12.28
C THR A 82 -3.26 -14.33 -13.78
N ALA A 83 -2.22 -13.68 -14.31
CA ALA A 83 -1.88 -13.82 -15.73
C ALA A 83 -1.50 -15.28 -16.06
N ASP A 84 -1.65 -15.65 -17.33
CA ASP A 84 -1.32 -17.00 -17.81
C ASP A 84 0.13 -17.38 -17.44
N ASN A 85 0.31 -18.60 -16.95
CA ASN A 85 1.58 -19.16 -16.45
C ASN A 85 2.13 -18.55 -15.15
N PHE A 86 1.41 -17.64 -14.50
CA PHE A 86 1.75 -17.17 -13.16
C PHE A 86 0.89 -17.87 -12.12
N ARG A 87 1.40 -17.97 -10.89
CA ARG A 87 0.68 -18.53 -9.74
C ARG A 87 0.72 -17.55 -8.60
N TYR A 88 -0.40 -17.41 -7.90
CA TYR A 88 -0.36 -16.81 -6.57
C TYR A 88 0.44 -17.72 -5.63
N ALA A 89 1.22 -17.10 -4.75
CA ALA A 89 1.89 -17.79 -3.66
C ALA A 89 0.86 -18.20 -2.59
N VAL A 90 -0.01 -19.18 -2.86
CA VAL A 90 -1.03 -19.64 -1.90
C VAL A 90 -0.52 -20.89 -1.18
N GLY A 91 -0.70 -20.97 0.14
CA GLY A 91 -0.35 -22.16 0.94
C GLY A 91 0.97 -22.02 1.71
N GLU A 92 1.90 -22.96 1.55
CA GLU A 92 3.20 -23.06 2.27
C GLU A 92 4.15 -21.85 2.11
N HIS A 93 3.71 -20.80 1.40
CA HIS A 93 4.44 -19.58 1.12
C HIS A 93 3.86 -18.33 1.81
N GLU A 94 2.98 -18.53 2.79
CA GLU A 94 2.64 -17.48 3.76
C GLU A 94 3.95 -16.89 4.31
N HIS A 95 4.06 -15.55 4.27
CA HIS A 95 5.24 -14.77 4.66
C HIS A 95 6.43 -14.74 3.67
N THR A 96 6.24 -15.14 2.41
CA THR A 96 7.19 -14.77 1.36
C THR A 96 6.94 -13.32 0.89
N ALA A 97 7.99 -12.62 0.46
CA ALA A 97 7.87 -11.24 0.00
C ALA A 97 6.84 -11.08 -1.15
N GLY A 98 6.75 -12.04 -2.06
CA GLY A 98 5.77 -12.03 -3.15
C GLY A 98 4.33 -12.24 -2.68
N TYR A 99 4.12 -13.08 -1.66
CA TYR A 99 2.81 -13.25 -1.04
C TYR A 99 2.38 -11.97 -0.31
N ASP A 100 3.25 -11.40 0.52
CA ASP A 100 2.95 -10.19 1.29
C ASP A 100 2.70 -8.98 0.37
N ALA A 101 3.42 -8.88 -0.75
CA ALA A 101 3.16 -7.90 -1.79
C ALA A 101 1.79 -8.09 -2.45
N THR A 102 1.38 -9.35 -2.70
CA THR A 102 0.04 -9.66 -3.24
C THR A 102 -1.06 -9.27 -2.24
N CYS A 103 -0.91 -9.65 -0.96
CA CYS A 103 -1.84 -9.27 0.10
C CYS A 103 -1.96 -7.75 0.23
N THR A 104 -0.83 -7.04 0.17
CA THR A 104 -0.76 -5.58 0.20
C THR A 104 -1.54 -4.96 -0.96
N ALA A 105 -1.37 -5.48 -2.18
CA ALA A 105 -2.10 -5.01 -3.36
C ALA A 105 -3.62 -5.23 -3.24
N VAL A 106 -4.04 -6.38 -2.70
CA VAL A 106 -5.46 -6.66 -2.44
C VAL A 106 -6.02 -5.71 -1.38
N CYS A 107 -5.32 -5.51 -0.26
CA CYS A 107 -5.71 -4.56 0.78
C CYS A 107 -5.93 -3.16 0.20
N MET A 108 -4.96 -2.64 -0.57
CA MET A 108 -5.08 -1.33 -1.19
C MET A 108 -6.28 -1.26 -2.14
N THR A 109 -6.44 -2.25 -3.01
CA THR A 109 -7.52 -2.28 -4.01
C THR A 109 -8.89 -2.26 -3.32
N LYS A 110 -9.10 -3.10 -2.30
CA LYS A 110 -10.38 -3.17 -1.59
C LYS A 110 -10.66 -1.92 -0.74
N MET A 111 -9.65 -1.35 -0.08
CA MET A 111 -9.81 -0.08 0.64
C MET A 111 -10.18 1.06 -0.31
N MET A 112 -9.54 1.15 -1.48
CA MET A 112 -9.88 2.17 -2.47
C MET A 112 -11.27 1.94 -3.08
N ALA A 113 -11.66 0.70 -3.35
CA ALA A 113 -13.00 0.36 -3.80
C ALA A 113 -14.06 0.74 -2.75
N TYR A 114 -13.80 0.49 -1.47
CA TYR A 114 -14.69 0.91 -0.37
C TYR A 114 -14.89 2.42 -0.33
N ILE A 115 -13.79 3.19 -0.46
CA ILE A 115 -13.87 4.65 -0.55
C ILE A 115 -14.70 5.06 -1.77
N ALA A 116 -14.44 4.47 -2.94
CA ALA A 116 -15.14 4.79 -4.18
C ALA A 116 -16.64 4.47 -4.12
N ASP A 117 -17.04 3.36 -3.49
CA ASP A 117 -18.45 2.96 -3.32
C ASP A 117 -19.22 3.87 -2.36
N LYS A 118 -18.55 4.32 -1.28
CA LYS A 118 -19.15 5.21 -0.27
C LYS A 118 -19.15 6.68 -0.65
N SER A 119 -18.53 6.99 -1.77
CA SER A 119 -18.44 8.34 -2.28
C SER A 119 -19.27 8.35 -3.59
N GLU A 120 -19.93 9.45 -3.97
CA GLU A 120 -20.79 9.49 -5.18
C GLU A 120 -20.02 9.33 -6.53
N PHE A 121 -18.86 8.66 -6.54
CA PHE A 121 -17.86 8.77 -7.59
C PHE A 121 -17.97 7.62 -8.60
N LYS A 122 -18.20 7.99 -9.86
CA LYS A 122 -18.33 7.06 -11.02
C LYS A 122 -17.01 6.86 -11.80
N GLN A 123 -15.85 7.25 -11.26
CA GLN A 123 -14.56 7.21 -11.96
C GLN A 123 -13.56 6.23 -11.32
N ASN A 124 -12.51 5.87 -12.08
CA ASN A 124 -11.47 4.91 -11.69
C ASN A 124 -10.84 5.25 -10.32
N PRO A 125 -10.86 4.33 -9.32
CA PRO A 125 -10.35 4.60 -7.97
C PRO A 125 -8.89 5.04 -7.89
N ILE A 126 -8.05 4.66 -8.87
CA ILE A 126 -6.62 5.00 -8.92
C ILE A 126 -6.38 6.44 -9.38
N GLU A 127 -7.30 6.98 -10.19
CA GLU A 127 -7.24 8.36 -10.71
C GLU A 127 -7.92 9.36 -9.78
N HIS A 128 -8.48 8.86 -8.67
CA HIS A 128 -9.24 9.68 -7.74
C HIS A 128 -8.33 10.68 -6.98
N PRO A 129 -8.74 11.93 -6.77
CA PRO A 129 -7.94 12.91 -6.01
C PRO A 129 -7.60 12.50 -4.58
N LEU A 130 -8.35 11.56 -3.97
CA LEU A 130 -7.97 10.94 -2.69
C LEU A 130 -6.76 10.03 -2.80
N PHE A 131 -6.54 9.38 -3.95
CA PHE A 131 -5.30 8.65 -4.22
C PHE A 131 -4.10 9.60 -4.13
N GLU A 132 -4.24 10.80 -4.70
CA GLU A 132 -3.24 11.86 -4.58
C GLU A 132 -3.06 12.37 -3.12
N LYS A 133 -4.06 12.23 -2.24
CA LYS A 133 -3.91 12.51 -0.80
C LYS A 133 -3.06 11.47 -0.07
N PHE A 134 -3.01 10.22 -0.57
CA PHE A 134 -2.18 9.16 0.00
C PHE A 134 -0.77 9.15 -0.58
N THR A 135 -0.60 9.60 -1.82
CA THR A 135 0.73 9.81 -2.41
C THR A 135 1.36 11.10 -1.86
N GLY A 136 2.65 11.07 -1.54
CA GLY A 136 3.42 12.28 -1.19
C GLY A 136 3.23 12.82 0.22
N LYS A 137 2.01 12.87 0.78
CA LYS A 137 1.78 13.27 2.19
C LYS A 137 2.22 12.23 3.22
N GLN A 138 2.19 10.95 2.86
CA GLN A 138 2.72 9.89 3.73
C GLN A 138 4.26 9.92 3.83
N VAL A 139 4.95 10.58 2.89
CA VAL A 139 6.39 10.83 3.00
C VAL A 139 6.73 11.95 3.99
N GLU A 140 5.73 12.68 4.51
CA GLU A 140 5.93 13.66 5.59
C GLU A 140 5.65 13.06 6.99
N TYR A 141 4.95 11.91 7.07
CA TYR A 141 4.54 11.30 8.34
C TYR A 141 5.10 9.87 8.56
N ILE A 142 5.68 9.24 7.55
CA ILE A 142 6.30 7.89 7.61
C ILE A 142 7.76 7.92 7.14
N ILE A 143 8.19 9.01 6.50
CA ILE A 143 9.59 9.32 6.24
C ILE A 143 9.88 10.71 6.75
#